data_AF-A0A0N1ET23-F1
#
_entry.id   AF-A0A0N1ET23-F1
#
_cell.length_a   1.000
_cell.length_b   1.000
_cell.length_c   1.000
_cell.angle_alpha   90.00
_cell.angle_beta   90.00
_cell.angle_gamma   90.00
#
_symmetry.space_group_name_H-M   'P 1'
#
loop_
_entity.id
_entity.type
_entity.pdbx_description
1 polymer ?
#
loop_
_entity_poly.entity_id
_entity_poly.type
_entity_poly.pdbx_seq_one_letter_code
_entity_poly.pdbx_strand_id
1 'polypeptide(L)'
;MERAARALAQSASGHDDWDSLDPQHQEAIVRDVRAVFHAIREPTDAMALAGGEVIRNVAPAETAVGHQGDAASTWRFMVAAAMDER
;
A
#
# COMPACT_ATOMS: atom_id res chain seq x y z
N MET A 1 6.69 3.42 -4.40
CA MET A 1 6.13 4.52 -5.22
C MET A 1 6.30 4.33 -6.73
N GLU A 2 7.52 4.21 -7.29
CA GLU A 2 7.73 4.21 -8.75
C GLU A 2 6.89 3.20 -9.54
N ARG A 3 6.84 1.93 -9.09
CA ARG A 3 6.03 0.88 -9.76
C ARG A 3 4.54 1.25 -9.87
N ALA A 4 3.99 1.91 -8.85
CA ALA A 4 2.60 2.36 -8.86
C ALA A 4 2.41 3.60 -9.75
N ALA A 5 3.42 4.47 -9.84
CA ALA A 5 3.40 5.62 -10.74
C ALA A 5 3.43 5.18 -12.21
N ARG A 6 4.29 4.23 -12.58
CA ARG A 6 4.32 3.61 -13.92
C ARG A 6 2.98 2.96 -14.28
N ALA A 7 2.40 2.20 -13.36
CA ALA A 7 1.09 1.58 -13.57
C ALA A 7 -0.03 2.62 -13.79
N LEU A 8 -0.01 3.73 -13.04
CA LEU A 8 -0.99 4.80 -13.20
C LEU A 8 -0.80 5.56 -14.53
N ALA A 9 0.45 5.83 -14.93
CA ALA A 9 0.76 6.41 -16.24
C ALA A 9 0.24 5.53 -17.38
N GLN A 10 0.52 4.22 -17.31
CA GLN A 10 0.04 3.24 -18.28
C GLN A 10 -1.48 3.18 -18.35
N SER A 11 -2.17 3.26 -17.21
CA SER A 11 -3.63 3.29 -17.18
C SER A 11 -4.21 4.54 -17.83
N ALA A 12 -3.50 5.66 -17.80
CA ALA A 12 -3.98 6.93 -18.34
C ALA A 12 -3.72 7.08 -19.85
N SER A 13 -2.55 6.64 -20.35
CA SER A 13 -2.18 6.77 -21.77
C SER A 13 -2.38 5.49 -22.60
N GLY A 14 -2.58 4.34 -21.95
CA GLY A 14 -2.67 3.03 -22.59
C GLY A 14 -1.31 2.38 -22.92
N HIS A 15 -0.19 3.06 -22.66
CA HIS A 15 1.18 2.58 -22.88
C HIS A 15 2.08 2.95 -21.70
N ASP A 16 3.17 2.21 -21.46
CA ASP A 16 4.13 2.58 -20.40
C ASP A 16 5.01 3.75 -20.87
N ASP A 17 4.45 4.95 -20.83
CA ASP A 17 5.07 6.19 -21.30
C ASP A 17 5.81 6.94 -20.18
N TRP A 18 5.95 6.34 -19.00
CA TRP A 18 6.47 7.00 -17.80
C TRP A 18 7.78 7.76 -18.05
N ASP A 19 8.74 7.13 -18.71
CA ASP A 19 10.07 7.71 -18.96
C ASP A 19 10.05 8.84 -20.02
N SER A 20 8.93 9.00 -20.76
CA SER A 20 8.72 10.06 -21.76
C SER A 20 7.93 11.25 -21.24
N LEU A 21 7.28 11.11 -20.08
CA LEU A 21 6.56 12.21 -19.43
C LEU A 21 7.55 13.29 -18.99
N ASP A 22 7.14 14.56 -19.10
CA ASP A 22 7.92 15.62 -18.49
C ASP A 22 7.88 15.53 -16.95
N PRO A 23 8.87 16.13 -16.26
CA PRO A 23 8.98 16.03 -14.81
C PRO A 23 7.74 16.48 -14.05
N GLN A 24 7.00 17.48 -14.55
CA GLN A 24 5.82 18.00 -13.87
C GLN A 24 4.66 16.98 -13.91
N HIS A 25 4.48 16.28 -15.02
CA HIS A 25 3.52 15.18 -15.11
C HIS A 25 3.93 13.99 -14.23
N GLN A 26 5.22 13.64 -14.20
CA GLN A 26 5.71 12.58 -13.31
C GLN A 26 5.44 12.90 -11.83
N GLU A 27 5.70 14.14 -11.39
CA GLU A 27 5.41 14.61 -10.03
C GLU A 27 3.91 14.57 -9.71
N ALA A 28 3.05 14.97 -10.65
CA ALA A 28 1.60 14.91 -10.46
C ALA A 28 1.12 13.47 -10.23
N ILE A 29 1.60 12.52 -11.03
CA ILE A 29 1.28 11.09 -10.87
C ILE A 29 1.81 10.56 -9.53
N VAL A 30 3.02 10.91 -9.12
CA VAL A 30 3.58 10.49 -7.82
C VAL A 30 2.73 11.01 -6.66
N ARG A 31 2.25 12.25 -6.73
CA ARG A 31 1.32 12.82 -5.74
C ARG A 31 0.00 12.05 -5.70
N ASP A 32 -0.55 11.69 -6.86
CA ASP A 32 -1.81 10.95 -6.93
C ASP A 32 -1.65 9.53 -6.36
N VAL A 33 -0.53 8.85 -6.65
CA VAL A 33 -0.16 7.59 -6.01
C VAL A 33 -0.08 7.75 -4.49
N ARG A 34 0.56 8.82 -3.99
CA ARG A 34 0.66 9.06 -2.55
C ARG A 34 -0.72 9.23 -1.92
N ALA A 35 -1.64 9.94 -2.57
CA ALA A 35 -3.02 10.08 -2.12
C ALA A 35 -3.73 8.72 -2.00
N VAL A 36 -3.51 7.81 -2.95
CA VAL A 36 -4.05 6.43 -2.89
C VAL A 36 -3.47 5.68 -1.71
N PHE A 37 -2.16 5.72 -1.49
CA PHE A 37 -1.52 5.06 -0.34
C PHE A 37 -2.04 5.59 1.00
N HIS A 38 -2.28 6.90 1.12
CA HIS A 38 -2.94 7.47 2.30
C HIS A 38 -4.37 6.96 2.47
N ALA A 39 -5.14 6.84 1.40
CA ALA A 39 -6.52 6.36 1.45
C ALA A 39 -6.61 4.89 1.93
N ILE A 40 -5.63 4.05 1.56
CA ILE A 40 -5.57 2.64 1.97
C ILE A 40 -4.71 2.41 3.22
N ARG A 41 -4.20 3.47 3.86
CA ARG A 41 -3.31 3.33 5.03
C ARG A 41 -3.98 2.56 6.16
N GLU A 42 -5.27 2.80 6.37
CA GLU A 42 -6.07 2.03 7.30
C GLU A 42 -6.60 0.78 6.58
N PRO A 43 -6.27 -0.43 7.06
CA PRO A 43 -6.77 -1.64 6.43
C PRO A 43 -8.25 -1.82 6.75
N THR A 44 -8.97 -2.46 5.82
CA THR A 44 -10.34 -2.92 6.11
C THR A 44 -10.31 -4.13 7.03
N ASP A 45 -11.44 -4.44 7.68
CA ASP A 45 -11.58 -5.64 8.53
C ASP A 45 -11.22 -6.93 7.77
N ALA A 46 -11.56 -7.00 6.47
CA ALA A 46 -11.22 -8.14 5.62
C ALA A 46 -9.70 -8.28 5.42
N MET A 47 -8.98 -7.15 5.26
CA MET A 47 -7.52 -7.16 5.16
C MET A 47 -6.87 -7.57 6.48
N ALA A 48 -7.36 -7.04 7.60
CA ALA A 48 -6.87 -7.40 8.93
C ALA A 48 -7.11 -8.89 9.25
N LEU A 49 -8.28 -9.42 8.88
CA LEU A 49 -8.60 -10.84 9.01
C LEU A 49 -7.63 -11.71 8.20
N ALA A 50 -7.41 -11.38 6.93
CA ALA A 50 -6.52 -12.14 6.05
C ALA A 50 -5.07 -12.17 6.58
N GLY A 51 -4.55 -11.04 7.07
CA GLY A 51 -3.23 -11.00 7.71
C GLY A 51 -3.19 -11.75 9.04
N GLY A 52 -4.27 -11.69 9.82
CA GLY A 52 -4.39 -12.37 11.11
C GLY A 52 -4.34 -13.90 10.97
N GLU A 53 -4.86 -14.47 9.88
CA GLU A 53 -4.74 -15.91 9.59
C GLU A 53 -3.28 -16.37 9.44
N VAL A 54 -2.42 -15.52 8.87
CA VAL A 54 -0.99 -15.81 8.75
C VAL A 54 -0.32 -15.74 10.12
N ILE A 55 -0.62 -14.70 10.90
CA ILE A 55 -0.02 -14.48 12.23
C ILE A 55 -0.41 -15.59 13.21
N ARG A 56 -1.63 -16.11 13.12
CA ARG A 56 -2.10 -17.25 13.94
C ARG A 56 -1.17 -18.46 13.88
N ASN A 57 -0.50 -18.70 12.74
CA ASN A 57 0.44 -19.82 12.60
C ASN A 57 1.75 -19.59 13.36
N VAL A 58 2.08 -18.35 13.69
CA VAL A 58 3.34 -17.94 14.33
C VAL A 58 3.15 -17.69 15.83
N ALA A 59 1.97 -17.20 16.23
CA ALA A 59 1.60 -16.91 17.62
C ALA A 59 0.27 -17.58 18.01
N PRO A 60 0.20 -18.93 18.07
CA PRO A 60 -1.06 -19.65 18.25
C PRO A 60 -1.73 -19.44 19.61
N ALA A 61 -0.99 -18.95 20.62
CA ALA A 61 -1.50 -18.68 21.96
C ALA A 61 -2.25 -17.33 22.08
N GLU A 62 -2.13 -16.46 21.07
CA GLU A 62 -2.77 -15.17 21.07
C GLU A 62 -4.22 -15.25 20.57
N THR A 63 -5.04 -14.28 21.00
CA THR A 63 -6.46 -14.21 20.62
C THR A 63 -6.62 -13.80 19.16
N ALA A 64 -7.73 -14.21 18.53
CA ALA A 64 -8.04 -13.81 17.15
C ALA A 64 -8.11 -12.29 16.96
N VAL A 65 -8.54 -11.54 17.99
CA VAL A 65 -8.55 -10.06 17.98
C VAL A 65 -7.12 -9.50 18.00
N GLY A 66 -6.22 -10.10 18.78
CA GLY A 66 -4.80 -9.75 18.79
C GLY A 66 -4.16 -9.94 17.42
N HIS A 67 -4.37 -11.12 16.80
CA HIS A 67 -3.85 -11.40 15.45
C HIS A 67 -4.31 -10.39 14.40
N GLN A 68 -5.58 -9.95 14.45
CA GLN A 68 -6.10 -8.92 13.55
C GLN A 68 -5.49 -7.54 13.83
N GLY A 69 -5.29 -7.19 15.11
CA GLY A 69 -4.63 -5.96 15.50
C GLY A 69 -3.19 -5.88 15.02
N ASP A 70 -2.46 -6.99 15.12
CA ASP A 70 -1.09 -7.12 14.63
C ASP A 70 -1.02 -7.06 13.10
N ALA A 71 -1.97 -7.72 12.42
CA ALA A 71 -2.10 -7.62 10.96
C ALA A 71 -2.34 -6.18 10.52
N ALA A 72 -3.25 -5.48 11.19
CA ALA A 72 -3.56 -4.09 10.87
C ALA A 72 -2.36 -3.17 11.10
N SER A 73 -1.61 -3.37 12.19
CA SER A 73 -0.41 -2.59 12.50
C SER A 73 0.70 -2.86 11.48
N THR A 74 0.92 -4.13 11.12
CA THR A 74 1.87 -4.53 10.09
C THR A 74 1.55 -3.87 8.75
N TRP A 75 0.27 -3.85 8.36
CA TRP A 75 -0.18 -3.16 7.15
C TRP A 75 0.18 -1.67 7.17
N ARG A 76 -0.17 -0.95 8.24
CA ARG A 76 0.15 0.49 8.38
C ARG A 76 1.65 0.75 8.23
N PHE A 77 2.50 -0.12 8.80
CA PHE A 77 3.96 -0.02 8.65
C PHE A 77 4.42 -0.27 7.22
N MET A 78 3.85 -1.27 6.51
CA MET A 78 4.19 -1.52 5.12
C MET A 78 3.79 -0.36 4.21
N VAL A 79 2.61 0.24 4.41
CA VAL A 79 2.17 1.42 3.65
C VAL A 79 3.09 2.62 3.92
N ALA A 80 3.45 2.88 5.19
CA ALA A 80 4.40 3.94 5.54
C ALA A 80 5.78 3.73 4.89
N ALA A 81 6.31 2.51 4.96
CA ALA A 81 7.57 2.16 4.30
C ALA A 81 7.50 2.31 2.78
N ALA A 82 6.37 1.97 2.15
CA ALA A 82 6.18 2.14 0.71
C ALA A 82 6.16 3.60 0.26
N MET A 83 5.79 4.53 1.16
CA MET A 83 5.76 5.98 0.96
C MET A 83 7.07 6.70 1.38
N ASP A 84 8.04 5.96 1.92
CA ASP A 84 9.27 6.46 2.57
C ASP A 84 8.98 7.45 3.72
N GLU A 85 7.86 7.25 4.42
CA GLU A 85 7.51 7.99 5.63
C GLU A 85 8.08 7.22 6.83
N ARG A 86 9.26 7.64 7.31
CA ARG A 86 9.89 7.14 8.52
C ARG A 86 9.52 7.97 9.75
#